data_AF-A0A838H889-F1
#
_entry.id   AF-A0A838H889-F1
#
_cell.length_a   1.000
_cell.length_b   1.000
_cell.length_c   1.000
_cell.angle_alpha   90.00
_cell.angle_beta   90.00
_cell.angle_gamma   90.00
#
_symmetry.space_group_name_H-M   'P 1'
#
loop_
_entity.id
_entity.type
_entity.pdbx_description
1 polymer ?
#
loop_
_entity_poly.entity_id
_entity_poly.type
_entity_poly.pdbx_seq_one_letter_code
_entity_poly.pdbx_strand_id
1 'polypeptide(L)'
;VSTKSSTATRPPRHLPTSKFRRLAFWVWRRNFAAGVAWESWFAEQGVQPLVVDETLAADPEHAVRTILDHLALRLPATWRPAQTNRKQFDEVNADWVRRYRSTRR
;
A
#
# COMPACT_ATOMS: atom_id res chain seq x y z
N VAL A 1 -15.90 -44.80 -15.15
CA VAL A 1 -16.88 -44.20 -14.20
C VAL A 1 -16.11 -43.69 -12.99
N SER A 2 -16.22 -42.38 -12.71
CA SER A 2 -15.97 -41.69 -11.42
C SER A 2 -14.57 -41.77 -10.75
N THR A 3 -13.97 -40.71 -10.20
CA THR A 3 -14.19 -39.25 -10.24
C THR A 3 -12.93 -38.57 -9.68
N LYS A 4 -12.77 -37.30 -10.04
CA LYS A 4 -11.63 -36.40 -9.82
C LYS A 4 -11.33 -36.06 -8.36
N SER A 5 -10.05 -35.74 -8.18
CA SER A 5 -9.35 -34.98 -7.12
C SER A 5 -10.20 -34.05 -6.24
N SER A 6 -10.06 -34.20 -4.93
CA SER A 6 -10.51 -33.22 -3.94
C SER A 6 -9.36 -32.27 -3.59
N THR A 7 -9.35 -31.09 -4.22
CA THR A 7 -8.54 -29.95 -3.79
C THR A 7 -9.29 -29.28 -2.66
N ALA A 8 -8.77 -29.37 -1.42
CA ALA A 8 -9.38 -28.72 -0.27
C ALA A 8 -9.36 -27.18 -0.45
N THR A 9 -10.50 -26.61 -0.84
CA THR A 9 -10.73 -25.17 -0.89
C THR A 9 -10.69 -24.60 0.52
N ARG A 10 -9.63 -23.84 0.85
CA ARG A 10 -9.56 -23.07 2.09
C ARG A 10 -10.71 -22.06 2.13
N PRO A 11 -11.53 -21.99 3.20
CA PRO A 11 -12.65 -21.06 3.24
C PRO A 11 -12.17 -19.60 3.16
N PRO A 12 -12.97 -18.68 2.60
CA PRO A 12 -12.62 -17.26 2.58
C PRO A 12 -12.47 -16.77 4.02
N ARG A 13 -11.41 -16.01 4.33
CA ARG A 13 -11.31 -15.32 5.63
C ARG A 13 -12.45 -14.30 5.72
N HIS A 14 -13.54 -14.65 6.37
CA HIS A 14 -14.61 -13.71 6.69
C HIS A 14 -14.16 -12.87 7.90
N LEU A 15 -13.89 -11.58 7.71
CA LEU A 15 -13.76 -10.63 8.83
C LEU A 15 -15.17 -10.10 9.19
N PRO A 16 -15.66 -10.26 10.42
CA PRO A 16 -16.94 -9.70 10.84
C PRO A 16 -16.91 -8.17 10.83
N THR A 17 -17.93 -7.53 10.25
CA THR A 17 -18.08 -6.08 10.10
C THR A 17 -18.01 -5.32 11.43
N SER A 18 -18.39 -5.96 12.54
CA SER A 18 -18.34 -5.39 13.90
C SER A 18 -16.93 -5.16 14.45
N LYS A 19 -15.88 -5.76 13.86
CA LYS A 19 -14.48 -5.52 14.25
C LYS A 19 -13.84 -4.30 13.56
N PHE A 20 -14.44 -3.77 12.50
CA PHE A 20 -13.85 -2.69 11.68
C PHE A 20 -13.75 -1.33 12.39
N ARG A 21 -14.69 -0.97 13.27
CA ARG A 21 -14.69 0.36 13.93
C ARG A 21 -13.56 0.53 14.94
N ARG A 22 -13.23 -0.52 15.71
CA ARG A 22 -12.10 -0.49 16.66
C ARG A 22 -10.75 -0.61 15.96
N LEU A 23 -10.65 -1.44 14.92
CA LEU A 23 -9.42 -1.61 14.16
C LEU A 23 -9.05 -0.34 13.39
N ALA A 24 -10.02 0.35 12.77
CA ALA A 24 -9.75 1.57 12.03
C ALA A 24 -9.24 2.73 12.89
N PHE A 25 -9.79 2.91 14.10
CA PHE A 25 -9.30 3.93 15.02
C PHE A 25 -7.88 3.64 15.50
N TRP A 26 -7.57 2.38 15.81
CA TRP A 26 -6.23 1.98 16.27
C TRP A 26 -5.18 2.07 15.16
N VAL A 27 -5.51 1.61 13.95
CA VAL A 27 -4.65 1.72 12.77
C VAL A 27 -4.44 3.17 12.37
N TRP A 28 -5.50 3.99 12.38
CA TRP A 28 -5.39 5.42 12.09
C TRP A 28 -4.52 6.13 13.13
N ARG A 29 -4.79 5.95 14.42
CA ARG A 29 -4.02 6.56 15.51
C ARG A 29 -2.55 6.16 15.47
N ARG A 30 -2.24 4.90 15.17
CA ARG A 30 -0.86 4.41 15.04
C ARG A 30 -0.15 4.97 13.81
N ASN A 31 -0.78 4.95 12.64
CA ASN A 31 -0.18 5.45 11.40
C ASN A 31 -0.02 6.97 11.43
N PHE A 32 -1.00 7.68 12.00
CA PHE A 32 -0.95 9.14 12.11
C PHE A 32 0.11 9.59 13.13
N ALA A 33 0.20 8.92 14.29
CA ALA A 33 1.25 9.21 15.26
C ALA A 33 2.66 8.94 14.70
N ALA A 34 2.82 7.89 13.88
CA ALA A 34 4.08 7.63 13.19
C ALA A 34 4.43 8.74 12.18
N GLY A 35 3.45 9.22 11.40
CA GLY A 35 3.64 10.34 10.46
C GLY A 35 4.09 11.63 11.17
N VAL A 36 3.36 12.03 12.22
CA VAL A 36 3.68 13.23 13.03
C VAL A 36 5.06 13.11 13.68
N ALA A 37 5.45 11.92 14.14
CA ALA A 37 6.78 11.70 14.72
C ALA A 37 7.91 11.88 13.69
N TRP A 38 7.71 11.41 12.46
CA TRP A 38 8.67 11.63 11.38
C TRP A 38 8.76 13.10 10.98
N GLU A 39 7.63 13.78 10.80
CA GLU A 39 7.60 15.22 10.50
C GLU A 39 8.37 16.04 11.55
N SER A 40 8.12 15.74 12.83
CA SER A 40 8.79 16.42 13.95
C SER A 40 10.29 16.15 13.95
N TRP A 41 10.70 14.89 13.78
CA TRP A 41 12.12 14.53 13.72
C TRP A 41 12.83 15.19 12.54
N PHE A 42 12.24 15.19 11.34
CA PHE A 42 12.81 15.87 10.17
C PHE A 42 13.00 17.37 10.42
N ALA A 43 12.01 18.03 11.03
CA ALA A 43 12.10 19.44 11.40
C ALA A 43 13.22 19.70 12.43
N GLU A 44 13.33 18.87 13.47
CA GLU A 44 14.40 18.95 14.47
C GLU A 44 15.80 18.77 13.86
N GLN A 45 15.94 17.91 12.85
CA GLN A 45 17.21 17.68 12.15
C GLN A 45 17.47 18.68 11.01
N GLY A 46 16.54 19.58 10.71
CA GLY A 46 16.64 20.50 9.57
C GLY A 46 16.64 19.79 8.20
N VAL A 47 16.11 18.58 8.15
CA VAL A 47 16.06 17.74 6.94
C VAL A 47 14.73 17.99 6.22
N GLN A 48 14.79 18.26 4.91
CA GLN A 48 13.60 18.37 4.06
C GLN A 48 13.42 17.05 3.28
N PRO A 49 12.48 16.17 3.67
CA PRO A 49 12.30 14.90 2.99
C PRO A 49 11.64 15.09 1.62
N LEU A 50 12.07 14.29 0.64
CA LEU A 50 11.31 14.10 -0.59
C LEU A 50 10.09 13.23 -0.28
N VAL A 51 8.89 13.81 -0.38
CA VAL A 51 7.63 13.08 -0.17
C VAL A 51 7.30 12.31 -1.44
N VAL A 52 7.15 10.99 -1.29
CA VAL A 52 6.68 10.10 -2.35
C VAL A 52 5.37 9.48 -1.90
N ASP A 53 4.34 9.59 -2.72
CA ASP A 53 2.98 9.15 -2.42
C ASP A 53 2.65 7.79 -3.09
N GLU A 54 1.36 7.44 -3.10
CA GLU A 54 0.87 6.21 -3.72
C GLU A 54 1.14 6.11 -5.23
N THR A 55 1.52 7.20 -5.89
CA THR A 55 1.94 7.21 -7.29
C THR A 55 3.15 6.31 -7.51
N LEU A 56 3.99 6.08 -6.50
CA LEU A 56 5.07 5.08 -6.54
C LEU A 56 4.59 3.68 -6.91
N ALA A 57 3.42 3.27 -6.41
CA ALA A 57 2.88 1.95 -6.71
C ALA A 57 2.15 1.91 -8.06
N ALA A 58 1.61 3.05 -8.51
CA ALA A 58 0.88 3.18 -9.77
C ALA A 58 1.83 3.34 -10.97
N ASP A 59 2.91 4.10 -10.80
CA ASP A 59 3.94 4.37 -11.80
C ASP A 59 5.34 4.35 -11.14
N PRO A 60 5.92 3.14 -10.96
CA PRO A 60 7.24 2.99 -10.36
C PRO A 60 8.37 3.61 -11.20
N GLU A 61 8.21 3.68 -12.53
CA GLU A 61 9.24 4.28 -13.39
C GLU A 61 9.31 5.79 -13.15
N HIS A 62 8.16 6.47 -13.14
CA HIS A 62 8.12 7.91 -12.86
C HIS A 62 8.70 8.23 -11.48
N ALA A 63 8.29 7.49 -10.44
CA ALA A 63 8.77 7.73 -9.09
C ALA A 63 10.30 7.52 -8.95
N VAL A 64 10.87 6.49 -9.58
CA VAL A 64 12.33 6.29 -9.58
C VAL A 64 13.05 7.44 -10.28
N ARG A 65 12.52 7.93 -11.41
CA ARG A 65 13.09 9.09 -12.10
C ARG A 65 13.06 10.34 -11.22
N THR A 66 11.94 10.63 -10.56
CA THR A 66 11.82 11.78 -9.64
C THR A 66 12.84 11.72 -8.50
N ILE A 67 13.03 10.54 -7.89
CA ILE A 67 14.01 10.35 -6.82
C ILE A 67 15.43 10.60 -7.34
N LEU A 68 15.77 10.09 -8.52
CA LEU A 68 17.11 10.24 -9.09
C LEU A 68 17.38 11.67 -9.55
N ASP A 69 16.39 12.35 -10.12
CA ASP A 69 16.48 13.76 -10.48
C ASP A 69 16.74 14.62 -9.24
N HIS A 70 16.06 14.33 -8.12
CA HIS A 70 16.31 14.98 -6.83
C HIS A 70 17.74 14.76 -6.31
N LEU A 71 18.32 13.58 -6.58
CA LEU A 71 19.71 13.25 -6.24
C LEU A 71 20.74 13.71 -7.29
N ALA A 72 20.30 14.39 -8.34
CA ALA A 72 21.13 14.77 -9.50
C ALA A 72 21.85 13.58 -10.18
N LEU A 73 21.24 12.39 -10.12
CA LEU A 73 21.73 11.16 -10.74
C LEU A 73 21.03 10.92 -12.07
N ARG A 74 21.79 10.56 -13.10
CA ARG A 74 21.23 10.24 -14.42
C ARG A 74 21.00 8.75 -14.59
N LEU A 75 19.78 8.42 -14.98
CA LEU A 75 19.42 7.06 -15.37
C LEU A 75 19.59 6.88 -16.88
N PRO A 76 20.14 5.75 -17.36
CA PRO A 76 20.18 5.45 -18.78
C PRO A 76 18.78 5.46 -19.39
N ALA A 77 18.60 6.02 -20.60
CA ALA A 77 17.30 6.09 -21.26
C ALA A 77 16.67 4.70 -21.50
N THR A 78 17.52 3.68 -21.60
CA THR A 78 17.15 2.27 -21.77
C THR A 78 16.76 1.57 -20.46
N TRP A 79 16.97 2.22 -19.30
CA TRP A 79 16.60 1.62 -18.02
C TRP A 79 15.08 1.44 -17.93
N ARG A 80 14.66 0.29 -17.42
CA ARG A 80 13.29 -0.01 -17.04
C ARG A 80 13.28 -0.73 -15.70
N PRO A 81 12.27 -0.51 -14.85
CA PRO A 81 12.16 -1.23 -13.59
C PRO A 81 12.07 -2.74 -13.87
N ALA A 82 12.91 -3.52 -13.17
CA ALA A 82 12.90 -4.98 -13.27
C ALA A 82 11.63 -5.54 -12.61
N GLN A 83 10.60 -5.76 -13.43
CA GLN A 83 9.37 -6.48 -13.15
C GLN A 83 8.46 -5.89 -12.05
N THR A 84 7.21 -5.66 -12.44
CA THR A 84 6.13 -5.08 -11.65
C THR A 84 5.83 -5.97 -10.45
N ASN A 85 5.91 -5.40 -9.23
CA ASN A 85 5.40 -6.03 -8.03
C ASN A 85 4.06 -6.71 -8.35
N ARG A 86 3.96 -8.03 -8.14
CA ARG A 86 2.67 -8.72 -8.32
C ARG A 86 1.67 -8.04 -7.39
N LYS A 87 0.67 -7.38 -7.97
CA LYS A 87 -0.35 -6.64 -7.22
C LYS A 87 -0.87 -7.51 -6.09
N GLN A 88 -0.50 -7.17 -4.85
CA GLN A 88 -0.95 -7.89 -3.66
C GLN A 88 -2.38 -7.53 -3.27
N PHE A 89 -2.97 -6.59 -4.01
CA PHE A 89 -4.37 -6.23 -3.91
C PHE A 89 -5.19 -7.17 -4.79
N ASP A 90 -5.81 -8.15 -4.14
CA ASP A 90 -6.75 -9.08 -4.76
C ASP A 90 -8.19 -8.52 -4.72
N GLU A 91 -9.10 -9.23 -5.37
CA GLU A 91 -10.53 -8.92 -5.38
C GLU A 91 -11.13 -8.91 -3.96
N VAL A 92 -10.55 -9.68 -3.03
CA VAL A 92 -10.96 -9.74 -1.63
C VAL A 92 -10.67 -8.42 -0.92
N ASN A 93 -9.49 -7.84 -1.12
CA ASN A 93 -9.13 -6.53 -0.60
C ASN A 93 -10.03 -5.42 -1.20
N ALA A 94 -10.34 -5.49 -2.49
CA ALA A 94 -11.27 -4.57 -3.15
C ALA A 94 -12.67 -4.63 -2.54
N ASP A 95 -13.13 -5.84 -2.25
CA ASP A 95 -14.44 -6.08 -1.65
C ASP A 95 -14.52 -5.57 -0.21
N TRP A 96 -13.46 -5.76 0.58
CA TRP A 96 -13.38 -5.20 1.93
C TRP A 96 -13.43 -3.68 1.94
N VAL A 97 -12.69 -3.01 1.03
CA VAL A 97 -12.73 -1.55 0.91
C VAL A 97 -14.14 -1.06 0.52
N ARG A 98 -14.81 -1.73 -0.42
CA ARG A 98 -16.20 -1.39 -0.79
C ARG A 98 -17.16 -1.52 0.39
N ARG A 99 -17.16 -2.67 1.07
CA ARG A 99 -18.04 -2.92 2.24
C ARG A 99 -17.80 -1.88 3.33
N TYR A 100 -16.54 -1.60 3.63
CA TYR A 100 -16.19 -0.60 4.63
C TYR A 100 -16.70 0.81 4.28
N ARG A 101 -16.54 1.23 3.01
CA ARG A 101 -17.06 2.53 2.54
C ARG A 101 -18.59 2.59 2.62
N SER A 102 -19.30 1.51 2.33
CA SER A 102 -20.76 1.45 2.43
C SER A 102 -21.29 1.53 3.87
N THR A 103 -20.51 1.06 4.86
CA THR A 103 -20.89 1.14 6.29
C THR A 103 -20.59 2.52 6.90
N ARG A 104 -19.88 3.40 6.18
CA ARG A 104 -19.49 4.74 6.64
C ARG A 104 -20.34 5.88 6.05
N ARG A 105 -21.30 5.57 5.19
CA ARG A 105 -22.40 6.48 4.81
C ARG A 105 -23.53 6.32 5.81
#